data_AF-A0A4Y8C0U9-F1
#
_entry.id   AF-A0A4Y8C0U9-F1
#
_cell.length_a   1.000
_cell.length_b   1.000
_cell.length_c   1.000
_cell.angle_alpha   90.00
_cell.angle_beta   90.00
_cell.angle_gamma   90.00
#
_symmetry.space_group_name_H-M   'P 1'
#
loop_
_entity.id
_entity.type
_entity.pdbx_description
1 polymer ?
#
loop_
_entity_poly.entity_id
_entity_poly.type
_entity_poly.pdbx_seq_one_letter_code
_entity_poly.pdbx_strand_id
1 'polypeptide(L)' 'QAPIISNNAGKVVFAAENGIYGLNLIVYHGFGVYSLYGHCSSKNVDLDEMINKQSIIGKTGTSGLALGDHLHFGV' A
#
# COMPACT_ATOMS: atom_id res chain seq x y z
N GLN A 1 -9.88 -8.43 -7.06
CA GLN A 1 -9.08 -7.79 -6.01
C GLN A 1 -8.19 -8.82 -5.34
N ALA A 2 -6.92 -8.80 -5.71
CA ALA A 2 -5.89 -9.73 -5.25
C ALA A 2 -5.25 -9.22 -3.94
N PRO A 3 -4.69 -10.10 -3.09
CA PRO A 3 -3.95 -9.67 -1.90
C PRO A 3 -2.65 -8.94 -2.29
N ILE A 4 -2.35 -7.86 -1.58
CA ILE A 4 -1.07 -7.14 -1.70
C ILE A 4 -0.16 -7.62 -0.58
N ILE A 5 0.96 -8.24 -0.94
CA ILE A 5 1.94 -8.80 -0.02
C ILE A 5 3.17 -7.90 -0.01
N SER A 6 3.56 -7.39 1.15
CA SER A 6 4.81 -6.63 1.27
C SER A 6 6.01 -7.59 1.28
N ASN A 7 6.96 -7.36 0.37
CA ASN A 7 8.15 -8.21 0.25
C ASN A 7 9.22 -7.93 1.29
N ASN A 8 9.13 -6.81 2.02
CA ASN A 8 10.11 -6.41 3.00
C ASN A 8 9.43 -5.92 4.28
N ALA A 9 10.11 -6.06 5.42
CA ALA A 9 9.64 -5.49 6.67
C ALA A 9 9.73 -3.96 6.61
N GLY A 10 8.91 -3.28 7.41
CA GLY A 10 8.91 -1.82 7.43
C GLY A 10 7.87 -1.24 8.35
N LYS A 11 7.81 0.09 8.38
CA LYS A 11 6.80 0.86 9.11
C LYS A 11 5.82 1.46 8.12
N VAL A 12 4.53 1.29 8.35
CA VAL A 12 3.48 1.96 7.57
C VAL A 12 3.52 3.44 7.93
N VAL A 13 3.84 4.28 6.94
CA VAL A 13 3.96 5.74 7.11
C VAL A 13 2.81 6.50 6.44
N PHE A 14 1.98 5.80 5.66
CA PHE A 14 0.74 6.34 5.11
C PHE A 14 -0.26 5.20 4.85
N ALA A 15 -1.53 5.41 5.19
CA ALA A 15 -2.60 4.42 4.99
C ALA A 15 -3.99 5.09 4.88
N ALA A 16 -4.18 5.91 3.84
CA ALA A 16 -5.38 6.75 3.67
C ALA A 16 -5.66 7.06 2.19
N GLU A 17 -6.75 7.78 1.90
CA GLU A 17 -7.03 8.31 0.55
C GLU A 17 -5.99 9.38 0.14
N ASN A 18 -5.47 9.29 -1.08
CA ASN A 18 -4.43 10.17 -1.61
C ASN A 18 -4.65 10.52 -3.08
N GLY A 19 -5.59 11.44 -3.34
CA GLY A 19 -5.81 12.01 -4.67
C GLY A 19 -6.01 10.94 -5.75
N ILE A 20 -5.23 11.03 -6.83
CA ILE A 20 -5.33 10.08 -7.96
C ILE A 20 -4.97 8.65 -7.57
N TYR A 21 -4.16 8.46 -6.52
CA TYR A 21 -3.78 7.14 -6.05
C TYR A 21 -4.90 6.43 -5.27
N GLY A 22 -6.00 7.12 -4.92
CA GLY A 22 -7.05 6.54 -4.10
C GLY A 22 -6.54 6.10 -2.73
N LEU A 23 -7.09 5.01 -2.19
CA LEU A 23 -6.58 4.39 -0.96
C LEU A 23 -5.15 3.92 -1.22
N ASN A 24 -4.23 4.57 -0.53
CA ASN A 24 -2.80 4.44 -0.74
C ASN A 24 -2.14 3.97 0.56
N LEU A 25 -1.26 2.97 0.43
CA LEU A 25 -0.40 2.48 1.50
C LEU A 25 1.04 2.82 1.16
N ILE A 26 1.77 3.44 2.08
CA ILE A 26 3.21 3.72 1.94
C ILE A 26 3.95 3.07 3.10
N VAL A 27 4.96 2.27 2.80
CA VAL A 27 5.79 1.58 3.79
C VAL A 27 7.21 2.10 3.71
N TYR A 28 7.77 2.52 4.85
CA TYR A 28 9.17 2.87 5.00
C TYR A 28 10.00 1.64 5.38
N HIS A 29 11.06 1.37 4.62
CA HIS A 29 11.92 0.20 4.79
C HIS A 29 13.28 0.51 5.43
N GLY A 30 13.52 1.76 5.85
CA GLY A 30 14.83 2.22 6.31
C GLY A 30 15.62 2.93 5.21
N PHE A 31 16.67 3.66 5.59
CA PHE A 31 17.64 4.29 4.68
C PHE A 31 17.06 5.21 3.59
N GLY A 32 15.87 5.78 3.83
CA GLY A 32 15.18 6.63 2.86
C GLY A 32 14.44 5.87 1.75
N VAL A 33 14.34 4.55 1.85
CA VAL A 33 13.61 3.70 0.90
C VAL A 33 12.16 3.54 1.34
N TYR A 34 11.25 3.79 0.40
CA TYR A 34 9.83 3.63 0.60
C TYR A 34 9.26 2.69 -0.46
N SER A 35 8.11 2.09 -0.19
CA SER A 35 7.28 1.49 -1.23
C SER A 35 5.88 2.09 -1.16
N LEU A 36 5.27 2.29 -2.32
CA LEU A 36 3.94 2.86 -2.48
C LEU A 36 3.01 1.84 -3.14
N TYR A 37 1.80 1.71 -2.61
CA TYR A 37 0.76 0.81 -3.09
C TYR A 37 -0.55 1.59 -3.26
N GLY A 38 -0.86 1.96 -4.50
CA GLY A 38 -2.04 2.75 -4.86
C GLY A 38 -3.21 1.92 -5.38
N HIS A 39 -4.34 2.60 -5.52
CA HIS A 39 -5.63 2.09 -6.00
C HIS A 39 -6.20 0.95 -5.15
N CYS A 40 -5.84 0.88 -3.86
CA CYS A 40 -6.26 -0.21 -3.00
C CYS A 40 -7.78 -0.19 -2.79
N SER A 41 -8.39 -1.36 -2.61
CA SER A 41 -9.81 -1.48 -2.26
C SER A 41 -10.04 -1.56 -0.76
N SER A 42 -9.07 -2.10 -0.03
CA SER A 42 -9.06 -2.18 1.42
C SER A 42 -7.63 -2.15 1.94
N LYS A 43 -7.49 -1.73 3.20
CA LYS A 43 -6.25 -1.81 3.97
C LYS A 43 -6.39 -2.83 5.09
N ASN A 44 -5.32 -3.56 5.35
CA ASN A 44 -5.19 -4.51 6.45
C ASN A 44 -4.24 -4.01 7.54
N VAL A 45 -3.73 -2.78 7.37
CA VAL A 45 -2.75 -2.14 8.25
C VAL A 45 -3.17 -0.70 8.56
N ASP A 46 -2.66 -0.19 9.66
CA ASP A 46 -2.86 1.19 10.12
C ASP A 46 -1.57 2.02 10.09
N LEU A 47 -1.73 3.35 10.17
CA LEU A 47 -0.60 4.26 10.30
C LEU A 47 0.24 3.87 11.52
N ASP A 48 1.56 3.99 11.38
CA ASP A 48 2.57 3.63 12.38
C ASP A 48 2.72 2.14 12.69
N GLU A 49 1.94 1.27 12.07
CA GLU A 49 2.06 -0.19 12.24
C GLU A 49 3.39 -0.72 11.67
N MET A 50 4.02 -1.64 12.40
CA MET A 50 5.20 -2.37 11.94
C MET A 50 4.76 -3.65 11.22
N ILE A 51 5.18 -3.79 9.97
CA ILE A 51 4.89 -4.98 9.16
C ILE A 51 6.14 -5.85 9.00
N ASN A 52 5.91 -7.15 8.90
CA ASN A 52 6.96 -8.12 8.60
C ASN A 52 7.00 -8.39 7.09
N LYS A 53 8.09 -9.01 6.64
CA LYS A 53 8.13 -9.60 5.31
C LYS A 53 6.96 -10.60 5.16
N GLN A 54 6.34 -10.61 3.99
CA GLN A 54 5.15 -11.41 3.64
C GLN A 54 3.85 -10.99 4.34
N SER A 55 3.80 -9.87 5.06
CA SER A 55 2.54 -9.32 5.56
C SER A 55 1.59 -8.96 4.40
N ILE A 56 0.33 -9.37 4.51
CA ILE A 56 -0.74 -8.92 3.63
C ILE A 56 -1.19 -7.54 4.13
N ILE A 57 -0.91 -6.50 3.36
CA ILE A 57 -1.13 -5.10 3.77
C ILE A 57 -2.46 -4.52 3.25
N GLY A 58 -3.07 -5.17 2.26
CA GLY A 58 -4.33 -4.74 1.68
C GLY A 58 -4.71 -5.59 0.47
N LYS A 59 -5.60 -5.04 -0.37
CA LYS A 59 -6.05 -5.66 -1.62
C LYS A 59 -6.01 -4.66 -2.77
N THR A 60 -5.71 -5.15 -3.98
CA THR A 60 -5.81 -4.35 -5.21
C THR A 60 -7.24 -3.84 -5.40
N GLY A 61 -7.43 -2.81 -6.20
CA GLY A 61 -8.74 -2.22 -6.36
C GLY A 61 -8.82 -1.18 -7.48
N THR A 62 -9.81 -0.31 -7.34
CA THR A 62 -10.18 0.69 -8.34
C THR A 62 -10.39 2.08 -7.70
N SER A 63 -9.82 2.32 -6.51
CA SER A 63 -9.95 3.63 -5.85
C SER A 63 -9.09 4.69 -6.54
N GLY A 64 -9.45 5.96 -6.39
CA GLY A 64 -8.79 7.06 -7.08
C GLY A 64 -9.05 7.05 -8.58
N LEU A 65 -8.05 7.44 -9.38
CA LEU A 65 -8.12 7.46 -10.84
C LEU A 65 -7.62 6.13 -11.40
N ALA A 66 -8.47 5.10 -11.31
CA ALA A 66 -8.22 3.78 -11.86
C ALA A 66 -9.29 3.39 -12.89
N LEU A 67 -8.87 2.95 -14.08
CA LEU A 67 -9.78 2.48 -15.15
C LEU A 67 -10.13 0.99 -15.03
N GLY A 68 -9.72 0.33 -13.95
CA GLY A 68 -9.93 -1.10 -13.70
C GLY A 68 -9.11 -1.58 -12.50
N ASP A 69 -9.35 -2.83 -12.06
CA ASP A 69 -8.64 -3.44 -10.93
C ASP A 69 -7.17 -3.65 -11.29
N HIS A 70 -6.30 -2.88 -10.65
CA HIS A 70 -4.84 -2.98 -10.81
C HIS A 70 -4.13 -2.51 -9.54
N LEU A 71 -2.81 -2.76 -9.49
CA LEU A 71 -1.94 -2.24 -8.44
C LEU A 71 -1.01 -1.19 -9.05
N HIS A 72 -1.03 0.03 -8.52
CA HIS A 72 0.05 0.98 -8.75
C HIS A 72 1.13 0.74 -7.70
N PHE A 73 2.31 0.28 -8.13
CA PHE A 73 3.45 0.02 -7.25
C PHE A 73 4.61 0.98 -7.56
N GLY A 74 5.20 1.57 -6.53
CA GLY A 74 6.37 2.45 -6.63
C GLY A 74 7.39 2.22 -5.52
N VAL A 75 8.63 2.68 -5.75
CA VAL A 75 9.77 2.67 -4.81
C VAL A 75 10.46 4.03 -4.84
#